data_AF-A0A674DTJ3-F1
#
_entry.id   AF-A0A674DTJ3-F1
#
_cell.length_a   1.000
_cell.length_b   1.000
_cell.length_c   1.000
_cell.angle_alpha   90.00
_cell.angle_beta   90.00
_cell.angle_gamma   90.00
#
_symmetry.space_group_name_H-M   'P 1'
#
loop_
_entity.id
_entity.type
_entity.pdbx_description
1 polymer ?
#
loop_
_entity_poly.entity_id
_entity_poly.type
_entity_poly.pdbx_seq_one_letter_code
_entity_poly.pdbx_strand_id
1 'polypeptide(L)'
;MSVTGMRVKDSGKSLNERIIECRENGYLLSGKMRTGAFSKVYLGYATPNKISQYYKLGNDLRSKNHDMVAIKILSINEAPLEYSKKFVHSAIYALNATYRHLVVVSVVREQTPNTFLL
;
A
#
# COMPACT_ATOMS: atom_id res chain seq x y z
N MET A 1 -29.44 31.86 6.19
CA MET A 1 -29.42 30.44 5.76
C MET A 1 -28.63 30.34 4.45
N SER A 2 -27.54 29.58 4.45
CA SER A 2 -27.15 28.66 3.37
C SER A 2 -25.79 28.07 3.70
N VAL A 3 -25.83 26.79 4.05
CA VAL A 3 -24.70 25.91 4.38
C VAL A 3 -24.27 25.22 3.10
N THR A 4 -23.03 25.40 2.62
CA THR A 4 -22.30 24.45 1.74
C THR A 4 -20.99 25.08 1.26
N GLY A 5 -19.82 24.45 1.31
CA GLY A 5 -19.43 23.16 1.84
C GLY A 5 -17.95 23.25 2.19
N MET A 6 -17.61 22.94 3.44
CA MET A 6 -16.23 22.72 3.83
C MET A 6 -15.73 21.51 3.03
N ARG A 7 -14.85 21.75 2.05
CA ARG A 7 -13.98 20.68 1.55
C ARG A 7 -13.15 20.25 2.75
N VAL A 8 -13.49 19.09 3.29
CA VAL A 8 -12.76 18.45 4.38
C VAL A 8 -11.31 18.36 3.93
N LYS A 9 -10.48 19.16 4.60
CA LYS A 9 -9.06 19.30 4.41
C LYS A 9 -8.45 17.91 4.61
N ASP A 10 -7.69 17.42 3.63
CA ASP A 10 -6.91 16.16 3.64
C ASP A 10 -5.83 16.29 4.74
N SER A 11 -6.22 16.19 6.01
CA SER A 11 -5.31 16.28 7.15
C SER A 11 -4.92 14.88 7.62
N GLY A 12 -4.07 14.24 6.81
CA GLY A 12 -3.53 12.91 7.06
C GLY A 12 -2.28 12.66 6.20
N LYS A 13 -1.17 13.35 6.53
CA LYS A 13 0.11 13.40 5.80
C LYS A 13 -0.01 13.86 4.34
N SER A 14 0.82 14.84 3.95
CA SER A 14 0.84 15.28 2.55
C SER A 14 1.26 14.11 1.64
N LEU A 15 0.75 14.07 0.40
CA LEU A 15 1.14 13.07 -0.60
C LEU A 15 2.67 12.90 -0.69
N ASN A 16 3.41 13.99 -0.50
CA ASN A 16 4.86 14.03 -0.52
C ASN A 16 5.50 13.15 0.57
N GLU A 17 4.97 13.14 1.79
CA GLU A 17 5.50 12.31 2.87
C GLU A 17 5.34 10.82 2.55
N ARG A 18 4.23 10.43 1.92
CA ARG A 18 3.99 9.06 1.47
C ARG A 18 4.92 8.64 0.34
N ILE A 19 5.21 9.56 -0.58
CA ILE A 19 6.17 9.33 -1.68
C ILE A 19 7.58 9.11 -1.13
N ILE A 20 8.02 9.96 -0.19
CA ILE A 20 9.32 9.84 0.47
C ILE A 20 9.42 8.49 1.18
N GLU A 21 8.41 8.15 1.97
CA GLU A 21 8.38 6.91 2.73
C GLU A 21 8.39 5.66 1.82
N CYS A 22 7.60 5.65 0.74
CA CYS A 22 7.65 4.55 -0.22
C CYS A 22 9.04 4.43 -0.87
N ARG A 23 9.67 5.56 -1.20
CA ARG A 23 11.01 5.60 -1.80
C ARG A 23 12.07 5.02 -0.86
N GLU A 24 12.02 5.37 0.42
CA GLU A 24 12.91 4.83 1.45
C GLU A 24 12.75 3.31 1.62
N ASN A 25 11.53 2.81 1.40
CA ASN A 25 11.23 1.37 1.45
C ASN A 25 11.48 0.64 0.11
N GLY A 26 12.05 1.33 -0.89
CA GLY A 26 12.43 0.74 -2.17
C GLY A 26 11.31 0.68 -3.19
N TYR A 27 10.32 1.57 -3.11
CA TYR A 27 9.22 1.68 -4.07
C TYR A 27 9.07 3.09 -4.63
N LEU A 28 8.83 3.20 -5.94
CA LEU A 28 8.58 4.47 -6.62
C LEU A 28 7.09 4.59 -6.97
N LEU A 29 6.37 5.50 -6.30
CA LEU A 29 4.95 5.74 -6.61
C LEU A 29 4.81 6.48 -7.95
N SER A 30 3.88 6.02 -8.79
CA SER A 30 3.62 6.59 -10.11
C SER A 30 2.24 7.22 -10.23
N GLY A 31 1.21 6.59 -9.66
CA GLY A 31 -0.15 7.10 -9.78
C GLY A 31 -1.13 6.51 -8.77
N LYS A 32 -2.19 7.24 -8.46
CA LYS A 32 -3.26 6.77 -7.57
C LYS A 32 -4.25 5.93 -8.38
N MET A 33 -4.47 4.68 -7.98
CA MET A 33 -5.41 3.76 -8.65
C MET A 33 -6.78 3.73 -7.99
N ARG A 34 -6.82 3.59 -6.66
CA ARG A 34 -8.09 3.40 -5.94
C ARG A 34 -8.09 4.13 -4.60
N THR A 35 -9.25 4.65 -4.22
CA THR A 35 -9.50 5.18 -2.87
C THR A 35 -10.48 4.25 -2.18
N GLY A 36 -10.14 3.79 -0.98
CA GLY A 36 -11.06 3.13 -0.05
C GLY A 36 -11.32 4.04 1.15
N ALA A 37 -12.22 3.60 2.04
CA ALA A 37 -12.66 4.38 3.20
C ALA A 37 -11.50 4.90 4.08
N PHE A 38 -10.47 4.07 4.32
CA PHE A 38 -9.31 4.42 5.14
C PHE A 38 -7.98 4.06 4.47
N SER A 39 -7.98 3.90 3.15
CA SER A 39 -6.80 3.45 2.41
C SER A 39 -6.76 4.03 1.01
N LYS A 40 -5.57 4.26 0.50
CA LYS A 40 -5.35 4.69 -0.89
C LYS A 40 -4.42 3.65 -1.53
N VAL A 41 -4.79 3.13 -2.70
CA VAL A 41 -3.98 2.18 -3.49
C VAL A 41 -3.33 2.95 -4.63
N TYR A 42 -2.02 2.78 -4.76
CA TYR A 42 -1.20 3.42 -5.77
C TYR A 42 -0.54 2.37 -6.65
N LEU A 43 -0.36 2.70 -7.92
CA LEU A 43 0.60 2.03 -8.78
C LEU A 43 2.00 2.54 -8.40
N GLY A 44 2.93 1.61 -8.24
CA GLY A 44 4.34 1.94 -8.09
C GLY A 44 5.24 0.90 -8.72
N TYR A 45 6.54 1.14 -8.60
CA TYR A 45 7.60 0.28 -9.14
C TYR A 45 8.51 -0.17 -8.00
N ALA A 46 8.80 -1.46 -7.94
CA ALA A 46 9.79 -2.00 -7.01
C ALA A 46 11.20 -1.70 -7.52
N THR A 47 12.05 -1.11 -6.66
CA THR A 47 13.45 -0.88 -7.02
C THR A 47 14.23 -2.20 -7.17
N PRO A 48 15.33 -2.23 -7.94
CA PRO A 48 16.14 -3.44 -8.09
C PRO A 48 16.63 -4.04 -6.77
N ASN A 49 16.95 -3.20 -5.78
CA ASN A 49 17.31 -3.65 -4.43
C ASN A 49 16.15 -4.35 -3.72
N LYS A 50 14.92 -3.84 -3.87
CA LYS A 50 13.74 -4.48 -3.28
C LYS A 50 13.44 -5.83 -3.95
N ILE A 51 13.57 -5.87 -5.27
CA ILE A 51 13.40 -7.08 -6.09
C ILE A 51 14.42 -8.17 -5.72
N SER A 52 15.68 -7.79 -5.45
CA SER A 52 16.72 -8.74 -5.08
C SER A 52 16.57 -9.25 -3.64
N GLN A 53 16.15 -8.39 -2.72
CA GLN A 53 15.91 -8.76 -1.32
C GLN A 53 14.74 -9.73 -1.15
N TYR A 54 13.64 -9.50 -1.89
CA TYR A 54 12.41 -10.29 -1.75
C TYR A 54 12.26 -11.27 -2.91
N TYR A 55 12.84 -12.46 -2.78
CA TYR A 55 12.90 -13.46 -3.87
C TYR A 55 11.54 -13.79 -4.48
N LYS A 56 10.47 -13.87 -3.66
CA LYS A 56 9.10 -14.15 -4.12
C LYS A 56 8.55 -13.03 -4.99
N LEU A 57 8.68 -11.79 -4.51
CA LEU A 57 8.31 -10.59 -5.25
C LEU A 57 9.11 -10.53 -6.56
N GLY A 58 10.43 -10.69 -6.48
CA GLY A 58 11.27 -10.65 -7.66
C GLY A 58 10.96 -11.77 -8.65
N ASN A 59 10.60 -12.96 -8.19
CA ASN A 59 10.19 -14.07 -9.06
C ASN A 59 8.87 -13.77 -9.79
N ASP A 60 7.88 -13.25 -9.06
CA ASP A 60 6.59 -12.85 -9.62
C ASP A 60 6.76 -11.76 -10.68
N LEU A 61 7.50 -10.70 -10.36
CA LEU A 61 7.79 -9.58 -11.27
C LEU A 61 8.57 -10.02 -12.50
N ARG A 62 9.61 -10.87 -12.35
CA ARG A 62 10.36 -11.44 -13.48
C ARG A 62 9.49 -12.30 -14.37
N SER A 63 8.62 -13.14 -13.79
CA SER A 63 7.71 -13.99 -14.58
C SER A 63 6.71 -13.19 -15.41
N LYS A 64 6.37 -11.98 -14.97
CA LYS A 64 5.44 -11.06 -15.65
C LYS A 64 6.13 -10.02 -16.52
N ASN A 65 7.46 -10.04 -16.58
CA ASN A 65 8.29 -9.09 -17.35
C ASN A 65 7.99 -7.61 -17.03
N HIS A 66 7.74 -7.28 -15.77
CA HIS A 66 7.58 -5.90 -15.30
C HIS A 66 7.96 -5.76 -13.82
N ASP A 67 8.21 -4.54 -13.37
CA ASP A 67 8.53 -4.17 -11.97
C ASP A 67 7.37 -3.45 -11.26
N MET A 68 6.20 -3.38 -11.90
CA MET A 68 4.99 -2.77 -11.36
C MET A 68 4.39 -3.53 -10.17
N VAL A 69 4.01 -2.77 -9.14
CA VAL A 69 3.34 -3.26 -7.93
C VAL A 69 2.16 -2.35 -7.57
N ALA A 70 1.13 -2.94 -6.97
CA ALA A 70 0.08 -2.18 -6.32
C ALA A 70 0.45 -1.99 -4.85
N ILE A 71 0.49 -0.74 -4.39
CA ILE A 71 0.89 -0.37 -3.02
C ILE A 71 -0.33 0.19 -2.31
N LYS A 72 -0.81 -0.52 -1.29
CA LYS A 72 -1.94 -0.06 -0.48
C LYS A 72 -1.44 0.64 0.78
N ILE A 73 -1.68 1.94 0.84
CA ILE A 73 -1.32 2.81 1.96
C ILE A 73 -2.55 2.97 2.86
N LEU A 74 -2.43 2.57 4.13
CA LEU A 74 -3.48 2.77 5.14
C LEU A 74 -3.28 4.11 5.88
N SER A 75 -4.37 4.83 6.11
CA SER A 75 -4.35 6.07 6.88
C SER A 75 -4.62 5.77 8.36
N ILE A 76 -3.56 5.67 9.17
CA ILE A 76 -3.68 5.31 10.60
C ILE A 76 -4.40 6.41 11.39
N ASN A 77 -4.28 7.67 10.96
CA ASN A 77 -4.93 8.80 11.63
C ASN A 77 -6.45 8.88 11.35
N GLU A 78 -6.90 8.30 10.24
CA GLU A 78 -8.32 8.29 9.85
C GLU A 78 -9.01 6.97 10.22
N ALA A 79 -8.25 5.88 10.33
CA ALA A 79 -8.77 4.58 10.75
C ALA A 79 -8.83 4.49 12.27
N PRO A 80 -9.95 4.05 12.87
CA PRO A 80 -9.99 3.67 14.27
C PRO A 80 -8.87 2.67 14.61
N LEU A 81 -8.22 2.78 15.77
CA LEU A 81 -7.10 1.92 16.16
C LEU A 81 -7.46 0.41 16.14
N GLU A 82 -8.72 0.10 16.44
CA GLU A 82 -9.29 -1.25 16.37
C GLU A 82 -9.45 -1.73 14.94
N TYR A 83 -9.78 -0.82 14.01
CA TYR A 83 -9.85 -1.09 12.59
C TYR A 83 -8.46 -1.38 12.02
N SER A 84 -7.45 -0.57 12.32
CA SER A 84 -6.09 -0.82 11.80
C SER A 84 -5.54 -2.18 12.27
N LYS A 85 -5.71 -2.52 13.56
CA LYS A 85 -5.27 -3.83 14.10
C LYS A 85 -6.01 -5.01 13.45
N LYS A 86 -7.34 -4.97 13.37
CA LYS A 86 -8.15 -6.08 12.86
C LYS A 86 -8.07 -6.22 11.33
N PHE A 87 -8.09 -5.10 10.61
CA PHE A 87 -8.13 -5.09 9.15
C PHE A 87 -6.77 -5.38 8.52
N VAL A 88 -5.67 -4.91 9.11
CA VAL A 88 -4.32 -5.27 8.65
C VAL A 88 -4.10 -6.77 8.81
N HIS A 89 -4.39 -7.32 9.98
CA HIS A 89 -4.26 -8.77 10.22
C HIS A 89 -5.19 -9.58 9.33
N SER A 90 -6.47 -9.18 9.19
CA SER A 90 -7.43 -9.90 8.36
C SER A 90 -7.11 -9.83 6.87
N ALA A 91 -6.68 -8.68 6.35
CA ALA A 91 -6.26 -8.54 4.96
C ALA A 91 -5.02 -9.39 4.65
N ILE A 92 -4.02 -9.37 5.55
CA ILE A 92 -2.82 -10.21 5.42
C ILE A 92 -3.20 -11.69 5.51
N TYR A 93 -4.08 -12.07 6.43
CA TYR A 93 -4.50 -13.45 6.59
C TYR A 93 -5.27 -13.94 5.36
N ALA A 94 -6.20 -13.14 4.84
CA ALA A 94 -6.94 -13.44 3.62
C ALA A 94 -6.00 -13.54 2.40
N LEU A 95 -5.03 -12.65 2.27
CA LEU A 95 -4.04 -12.68 1.19
C LEU A 95 -3.08 -13.88 1.34
N ASN A 96 -2.60 -14.18 2.55
CA ASN A 96 -1.75 -15.35 2.81
C ASN A 96 -2.48 -16.67 2.60
N ALA A 97 -3.77 -16.74 2.96
CA ALA A 97 -4.60 -17.92 2.73
C ALA A 97 -4.84 -18.16 1.23
N THR A 98 -4.86 -17.10 0.43
CA THR A 98 -5.08 -17.16 -1.01
C THR A 98 -3.77 -17.18 -1.82
N TYR A 99 -2.62 -16.86 -1.22
CA TYR A 99 -1.28 -16.77 -1.84
C TYR A 99 -0.84 -18.05 -2.59
N ARG A 100 -1.42 -19.21 -2.26
CA ARG A 100 -1.12 -20.49 -2.95
C ARG A 100 -1.85 -20.65 -4.29
N HIS A 101 -2.77 -19.75 -4.63
CA HIS A 101 -3.46 -19.80 -5.91
C HIS A 101 -2.65 -19.07 -6.99
N LEU A 102 -2.51 -19.68 -8.17
CA LEU A 102 -1.79 -19.16 -9.36
C LEU A 102 -2.19 -17.75 -9.83
N VAL A 103 -3.27 -17.18 -9.28
CA VAL A 103 -3.87 -15.89 -9.66
C VAL A 103 -3.68 -14.82 -8.57
N VAL A 104 -3.05 -15.15 -7.43
CA VAL A 104 -3.01 -14.26 -6.26
C VAL A 104 -1.68 -13.53 -6.14
N VAL A 105 -1.78 -12.22 -5.95
CA VAL A 105 -0.70 -11.23 -5.93
C VAL A 105 0.31 -11.51 -4.80
N SER A 106 1.61 -11.39 -5.11
CA SER A 106 2.67 -11.47 -4.10
C SER A 106 2.62 -10.27 -3.17
N VAL A 107 2.47 -10.52 -1.86
CA VAL A 107 2.39 -9.47 -0.83
C VAL A 107 3.71 -9.35 -0.09
N VAL A 108 4.29 -8.15 -0.09
CA VAL A 108 5.41 -7.79 0.79
C VAL A 108 4.85 -6.91 1.90
N ARG A 109 4.98 -7.37 3.14
CA ARG A 109 4.55 -6.58 4.29
C ARG A 109 5.68 -5.67 4.71
N GLU A 110 5.39 -4.38 4.75
CA GLU A 110 6.29 -3.39 5.35
C GLU A 110 5.51 -2.49 6.27
N GLN A 111 5.86 -2.53 7.55
CA GLN A 111 5.29 -1.67 8.56
C GLN A 111 6.31 -0.59 8.86
N THR A 112 5.97 0.64 8.54
CA THR A 112 6.70 1.81 9.00
C THR A 112 6.00 2.37 10.25
N PRO A 113 6.60 3.34 10.95
CA PRO A 113 5.95 3.94 12.12
C PRO A 113 4.57 4.54 11.86
N ASN A 114 4.22 4.85 10.60
CA ASN A 114 3.03 5.62 10.25
C ASN A 114 2.19 5.03 9.12
N THR A 115 2.65 3.97 8.47
CA THR A 115 2.00 3.37 7.31
C THR A 115 2.18 1.87 7.29
N PHE A 116 1.16 1.18 6.81
CA PHE A 116 1.30 -0.19 6.34
C PHE A 116 1.35 -0.16 4.82
N LEU A 117 2.44 -0.69 4.25
CA LEU A 117 2.54 -1.03 2.84
C LEU A 117 2.18 -2.50 2.71
N LEU A 118 1.13 -2.76 1.92
CA LEU A 118 0.68 -4.08 1.47
C LEU A 118 0.72 -4.13 -0.04
#